data_AF-A0A6I4LYV4-F1
#
_entry.id   AF-A0A6I4LYV4-F1
#
_cell.length_a   1.000
_cell.length_b   1.000
_cell.length_c   1.000
_cell.angle_alpha   90.00
_cell.angle_beta   90.00
_cell.angle_gamma   90.00
#
_symmetry.space_group_name_H-M   'P 1'
#
loop_
_entity.id
_entity.type
_entity.pdbx_description
1 polymer ?
#
loop_
_entity_poly.entity_id
_entity_poly.type
_entity_poly.pdbx_seq_one_letter_code
_entity_poly.pdbx_strand_id
1 'polypeptide(L)'
;MMINNDLRQTFCGVLGYDALEAMIKMETNDNQPARRDFVRSAFAAIEGWLWLYRQNIQEMVASIRGLTPLERSAFEEKSFSISETGKLKEQERFVPLAVMFRFVVKLAEKEFGERLIDFSSADWQNFRHAIRIRNRITHPKTSEDLNLSKKDIELVRGALLWTFANVVTGSERAQLALTNHVGSMREVLDELATGNPETIALYQSVLSGVS
;
A
#
# COMPACT_ATOMS: atom_id res chain seq x y z
N MET A 1 16.73 -20.34 3.99
CA MET A 1 16.73 -19.06 3.27
C MET A 1 17.06 -17.98 4.29
N MET A 2 18.31 -17.51 4.35
CA MET A 2 18.74 -16.48 5.29
C MET A 2 18.19 -15.13 4.82
N ILE A 3 17.17 -14.62 5.52
CA ILE A 3 16.75 -13.22 5.38
C ILE A 3 17.93 -12.37 5.87
N ASN A 4 18.42 -11.48 5.00
CA ASN A 4 19.56 -10.61 5.28
C ASN A 4 19.36 -9.83 6.61
N ASN A 5 20.41 -9.69 7.42
CA ASN A 5 20.31 -9.11 8.77
C ASN A 5 19.79 -7.65 8.74
N ASP A 6 20.07 -6.94 7.64
CA ASP A 6 19.60 -5.57 7.41
C ASP A 6 18.09 -5.48 7.16
N LEU A 7 17.50 -6.47 6.49
CA LEU A 7 16.04 -6.49 6.25
C LEU A 7 15.27 -6.63 7.57
N ARG A 8 15.81 -7.38 8.53
CA ARG A 8 15.22 -7.53 9.87
C ARG A 8 15.26 -6.25 10.71
N GLN A 9 16.06 -5.26 10.33
CA GLN A 9 16.12 -3.97 11.02
C GLN A 9 15.17 -2.92 10.42
N THR A 10 14.62 -3.17 9.23
CA THR A 10 13.61 -2.29 8.64
C THR A 10 12.29 -2.44 9.38
N PHE A 11 11.52 -1.35 9.52
CA PHE A 11 10.20 -1.35 10.14
C PHE A 11 9.29 -2.47 9.60
N CYS A 12 9.22 -2.62 8.27
CA CYS A 12 8.42 -3.65 7.61
C CYS A 12 8.96 -5.08 7.81
N GLY A 13 10.28 -5.22 7.92
CA GLY A 13 10.92 -6.50 8.18
C GLY A 13 10.72 -7.00 9.61
N VAL A 14 10.72 -6.09 10.60
CA VAL A 14 10.37 -6.41 11.99
C VAL A 14 8.94 -6.96 12.07
N LEU A 15 7.97 -6.24 11.48
CA LEU A 15 6.57 -6.68 11.52
C LEU A 15 6.35 -8.01 10.78
N GLY A 16 7.00 -8.20 9.63
CA GLY A 16 6.96 -9.47 8.91
C GLY A 16 7.56 -10.63 9.72
N TYR A 17 8.66 -10.37 10.43
CA TYR A 17 9.29 -11.34 11.32
C TYR A 17 8.38 -11.70 12.49
N ASP A 18 7.74 -10.72 13.13
CA ASP A 18 6.80 -10.95 14.23
C ASP A 18 5.60 -11.80 13.80
N ALA A 19 5.07 -11.56 12.58
CA ALA A 19 4.00 -12.37 12.00
C ALA A 19 4.45 -13.83 11.76
N LEU A 20 5.67 -14.01 11.23
CA LEU A 20 6.26 -15.33 10.99
C LEU A 20 6.49 -16.09 12.30
N GLU A 21 7.09 -15.44 13.30
CA GLU A 21 7.33 -16.04 14.62
C GLU A 21 6.02 -16.41 15.32
N ALA A 22 5.00 -15.56 15.24
CA ALA A 22 3.68 -15.88 15.78
C ALA A 22 3.04 -17.08 15.09
N MET A 23 3.22 -17.21 13.77
CA MET A 23 2.76 -18.38 13.00
C MET A 23 3.46 -19.66 13.46
N ILE A 24 4.79 -19.64 13.58
CA ILE A 24 5.60 -20.80 14.01
C ILE A 24 5.19 -21.25 15.43
N LYS A 25 5.01 -20.29 16.35
CA LYS A 25 4.55 -20.58 17.72
C LYS A 25 3.15 -21.21 17.73
N MET A 26 2.24 -20.70 16.92
CA MET A 26 0.90 -21.27 16.76
C MET A 26 0.93 -22.68 16.17
N GLU A 27 1.80 -22.95 15.20
CA GLU A 27 1.94 -24.30 14.61
C GLU A 27 2.54 -25.30 15.60
N THR A 28 3.43 -24.84 16.49
CA THR A 28 4.03 -25.68 17.55
C THR A 28 3.04 -25.95 18.68
N ASN A 29 2.17 -24.99 19.00
CA ASN A 29 1.18 -25.10 20.07
C ASN A 29 -0.14 -24.44 19.65
N ASP A 30 -0.96 -25.19 18.91
CA ASP A 30 -2.21 -24.70 18.33
C ASP A 30 -3.31 -24.55 19.40
N ASN A 31 -3.38 -23.36 20.00
CA ASN A 31 -4.40 -22.97 20.96
C ASN A 31 -4.97 -21.58 20.63
N GLN A 32 -6.09 -21.24 21.26
CA GLN A 32 -6.83 -20.00 20.98
C GLN A 32 -6.01 -18.71 21.23
N PRO A 33 -5.21 -18.57 22.31
CA PRO A 33 -4.26 -17.48 22.46
C PRO A 33 -3.28 -17.35 21.28
N ALA A 34 -2.58 -18.44 20.93
CA ALA A 34 -1.59 -18.42 19.85
C ALA A 34 -2.21 -18.06 18.49
N ARG A 35 -3.42 -18.55 18.22
CA ARG A 35 -4.21 -18.16 17.03
C ARG A 35 -4.49 -16.66 16.97
N ARG A 36 -4.94 -16.06 18.08
CA ARG A 36 -5.22 -14.62 18.13
C ARG A 36 -3.94 -13.79 17.99
N ASP A 37 -2.84 -14.25 18.57
CA ASP A 37 -1.54 -13.58 18.48
C ASP A 37 -1.04 -13.58 17.03
N PHE A 38 -1.15 -14.72 16.33
CA PHE A 38 -0.88 -14.78 14.89
C PHE A 38 -1.73 -13.78 14.11
N VAL A 39 -3.05 -13.72 14.33
CA VAL A 39 -3.92 -12.77 13.61
C VAL A 39 -3.50 -11.33 13.87
N ARG A 40 -3.19 -10.95 15.12
CA ARG A 40 -2.76 -9.59 15.45
C ARG A 40 -1.42 -9.24 14.78
N SER A 41 -0.42 -10.11 14.87
CA SER A 41 0.88 -9.89 14.24
C SER A 41 0.79 -9.84 12.71
N ALA A 42 -0.02 -10.71 12.10
CA ALA A 42 -0.26 -10.71 10.67
C ALA A 42 -0.88 -9.37 10.20
N PHE A 43 -1.86 -8.84 10.94
CA PHE A 43 -2.46 -7.55 10.58
C PHE A 43 -1.54 -6.36 10.82
N ALA A 44 -0.69 -6.39 11.84
CA ALA A 44 0.34 -5.38 12.02
C ALA A 44 1.30 -5.35 10.81
N ALA A 45 1.72 -6.51 10.30
CA ALA A 45 2.53 -6.62 9.09
C ALA A 45 1.81 -6.10 7.84
N ILE A 46 0.55 -6.50 7.62
CA ILE A 46 -0.27 -6.03 6.49
C ILE A 46 -0.40 -4.50 6.50
N GLU A 47 -0.68 -3.90 7.67
CA GLU A 47 -0.81 -2.45 7.83
C GLU A 47 0.52 -1.74 7.58
N GLY A 48 1.62 -2.27 8.12
CA GLY A 48 2.96 -1.71 7.90
C GLY A 48 3.39 -1.74 6.44
N TRP A 49 3.18 -2.86 5.75
CA TRP A 49 3.50 -2.99 4.32
C TRP A 49 2.63 -2.09 3.45
N LEU A 50 1.33 -1.98 3.74
CA LEU A 50 0.48 -1.05 3.01
C LEU A 50 0.89 0.40 3.26
N TRP A 51 1.25 0.75 4.50
CA TRP A 51 1.74 2.10 4.80
C TRP A 51 3.00 2.43 3.99
N LEU A 52 3.98 1.52 3.94
CA LEU A 52 5.19 1.72 3.14
C LEU A 52 4.86 1.84 1.65
N TYR A 53 4.02 0.94 1.13
CA TYR A 53 3.59 0.99 -0.27
C TYR A 53 2.91 2.33 -0.59
N ARG A 54 2.05 2.81 0.32
CA ARG A 54 1.39 4.11 0.22
C ARG A 54 2.40 5.25 0.13
N GLN A 55 3.41 5.28 1.00
CA GLN A 55 4.44 6.33 0.99
C GLN A 55 5.22 6.30 -0.33
N ASN A 56 5.67 5.13 -0.77
CA ASN A 56 6.41 4.99 -2.02
C ASN A 56 5.60 5.50 -3.22
N ILE A 57 4.36 5.05 -3.37
CA ILE A 57 3.50 5.50 -4.48
C ILE A 57 3.24 7.01 -4.39
N GLN A 58 2.98 7.54 -3.20
CA GLN A 58 2.79 8.98 -2.99
C GLN A 58 4.00 9.79 -3.45
N GLU A 59 5.21 9.39 -3.04
CA GLU A 59 6.46 10.06 -3.41
C GLU A 59 6.72 9.98 -4.92
N MET A 60 6.59 8.79 -5.51
CA MET A 60 6.82 8.60 -6.95
C MET A 60 5.86 9.44 -7.80
N VAL A 61 4.56 9.45 -7.48
CA VAL A 61 3.58 10.28 -8.21
C VAL A 61 3.87 11.76 -8.01
N ALA A 62 4.26 12.18 -6.80
CA ALA A 62 4.65 13.54 -6.52
C ALA A 62 5.86 13.99 -7.36
N SER A 63 6.84 13.11 -7.56
CA SER A 63 8.03 13.39 -8.37
C SER A 63 7.76 13.47 -9.88
N ILE A 64 6.75 12.75 -10.39
CA ILE A 64 6.43 12.75 -11.82
C ILE A 64 5.58 13.97 -12.21
N ARG A 65 4.48 14.20 -11.49
CA ARG A 65 3.51 15.25 -11.86
C ARG A 65 2.96 16.07 -10.70
N GLY A 66 3.44 15.81 -9.48
CA GLY A 66 2.81 16.33 -8.27
C GLY A 66 1.49 15.64 -7.93
N LEU A 67 1.09 15.74 -6.66
CA LEU A 67 -0.21 15.25 -6.19
C LEU A 67 -1.28 16.31 -6.37
N THR A 68 -2.47 15.89 -6.82
CA THR A 68 -3.65 16.75 -6.76
C THR A 68 -4.05 17.02 -5.30
N PRO A 69 -4.78 18.11 -5.01
CA PRO A 69 -5.28 18.37 -3.66
C PRO A 69 -6.12 17.22 -3.09
N LEU A 70 -6.90 16.54 -3.94
CA LEU A 70 -7.73 15.40 -3.53
C LEU A 70 -6.88 14.18 -3.17
N GLU A 71 -5.89 13.84 -3.99
CA GLU A 71 -4.96 12.73 -3.70
C GLU A 71 -4.18 13.01 -2.42
N ARG A 72 -3.68 14.24 -2.24
CA ARG A 72 -2.97 14.65 -1.03
C ARG A 72 -3.84 14.48 0.23
N SER A 73 -5.07 14.99 0.21
CA SER A 73 -6.01 14.84 1.32
C SER A 73 -6.33 13.37 1.62
N ALA A 74 -6.42 12.52 0.59
CA ALA A 74 -6.65 11.08 0.77
C ALA A 74 -5.47 10.39 1.47
N PHE A 75 -4.23 10.75 1.13
CA PHE A 75 -3.02 10.20 1.75
C PHE A 75 -2.79 10.69 3.18
N GLU A 76 -3.15 11.94 3.47
CA GLU A 76 -2.97 12.55 4.78
C GLU A 76 -3.96 12.02 5.83
N GLU A 77 -5.02 11.31 5.42
CA GLU A 77 -6.10 10.84 6.30
C GLU A 77 -6.70 11.98 7.15
N LYS A 78 -6.72 13.19 6.60
CA LYS A 78 -7.24 14.40 7.22
C LYS A 78 -8.49 14.87 6.50
N SER A 79 -9.44 15.39 7.27
CA SER A 79 -10.62 16.09 6.77
C SER A 79 -10.78 17.42 7.48
N PHE A 80 -11.45 18.36 6.83
CA PHE A 80 -11.73 19.67 7.40
C PHE A 80 -13.24 19.85 7.55
N SER A 81 -13.65 20.38 8.70
CA SER A 81 -15.02 20.79 8.97
C SER A 81 -15.04 22.28 9.32
N ILE A 82 -16.15 22.95 9.03
CA ILE A 82 -16.38 24.34 9.42
C ILE A 82 -17.32 24.34 10.61
N SER A 83 -16.91 24.95 11.73
CA SER A 83 -17.79 25.10 12.90
C SER A 83 -18.89 26.13 12.65
N GLU A 84 -19.92 26.12 13.49
CA GLU A 84 -20.99 27.14 13.48
C GLU A 84 -20.47 28.57 13.66
N THR A 85 -19.27 28.74 14.23
CA THR A 85 -18.57 30.02 14.38
C THR A 85 -17.68 30.38 13.19
N GLY A 86 -17.72 29.62 12.10
CA GLY A 86 -16.93 29.85 10.89
C GLY A 86 -15.44 29.47 10.99
N LYS A 87 -15.04 28.69 12.01
CA LYS A 87 -13.64 28.25 12.17
C LYS A 87 -13.40 26.91 11.49
N LEU A 88 -12.28 26.81 10.77
CA LEU A 88 -11.82 25.54 10.21
C LEU A 88 -11.32 24.63 11.34
N LYS A 89 -11.80 23.39 11.38
CA LYS A 89 -11.32 22.34 12.27
C LYS A 89 -10.84 21.15 11.46
N GLU A 90 -9.57 20.82 11.65
CA GLU A 90 -9.00 19.57 11.16
C GLU A 90 -9.51 18.40 12.00
N GLN A 91 -9.85 17.30 11.34
CA GLN A 91 -10.32 16.07 11.95
C GLN A 91 -9.60 14.89 11.31
N GLU A 92 -9.08 14.00 12.15
CA GLU A 92 -8.58 12.70 11.68
C GLU A 92 -9.72 11.91 11.04
N ARG A 93 -9.44 11.38 9.84
CA ARG A 93 -10.36 10.57 9.08
C ARG A 93 -9.76 9.19 8.89
N PHE A 94 -10.22 8.24 9.71
CA PHE A 94 -9.86 6.84 9.55
C PHE A 94 -10.33 6.32 8.19
N VAL A 95 -9.39 5.90 7.34
CA VAL A 95 -9.70 5.21 6.08
C VAL A 95 -9.60 3.70 6.31
N PRO A 96 -10.68 2.92 6.05
CA PRO A 96 -10.62 1.48 6.23
C PRO A 96 -9.51 0.84 5.39
N LEU A 97 -8.80 -0.13 5.96
CA LEU A 97 -7.64 -0.79 5.35
C LEU A 97 -7.88 -1.22 3.89
N ALA A 98 -9.00 -1.89 3.62
CA ALA A 98 -9.35 -2.32 2.26
C ALA A 98 -9.61 -1.15 1.29
N VAL A 99 -10.12 -0.02 1.79
CA VAL A 99 -10.36 1.17 0.97
C VAL A 99 -9.02 1.81 0.61
N MET A 100 -8.14 1.99 1.60
CA MET A 100 -6.80 2.53 1.36
C MET A 100 -5.99 1.64 0.41
N PHE A 101 -6.01 0.33 0.62
CA PHE A 101 -5.32 -0.64 -0.25
C PHE A 101 -5.78 -0.51 -1.71
N ARG A 102 -7.10 -0.47 -1.93
CA ARG A 102 -7.66 -0.29 -3.29
C ARG A 102 -7.26 1.04 -3.89
N PHE A 103 -7.32 2.12 -3.11
CA PHE A 103 -6.96 3.45 -3.57
C PHE A 103 -5.50 3.52 -4.04
N VAL A 104 -4.55 3.06 -3.22
CA VAL A 104 -3.11 3.09 -3.56
C VAL A 104 -2.83 2.27 -4.81
N VAL A 105 -3.40 1.06 -4.92
CA VAL A 105 -3.23 0.22 -6.12
C VAL A 105 -3.82 0.89 -7.35
N LYS A 106 -5.03 1.46 -7.27
CA LYS A 106 -5.66 2.13 -8.41
C LYS A 106 -4.88 3.35 -8.86
N LEU A 107 -4.30 4.09 -7.92
CA LEU A 107 -3.41 5.20 -8.26
C LEU A 107 -2.14 4.67 -8.95
N ALA A 108 -1.53 3.62 -8.42
CA ALA A 108 -0.36 3.01 -9.06
C ALA A 108 -0.66 2.52 -10.49
N GLU A 109 -1.76 1.80 -10.70
CA GLU A 109 -2.20 1.33 -12.04
C GLU A 109 -2.41 2.49 -13.02
N LYS A 110 -2.95 3.61 -12.53
CA LYS A 110 -3.20 4.81 -13.34
C LYS A 110 -1.90 5.48 -13.77
N GLU A 111 -0.93 5.60 -12.86
CA GLU A 111 0.26 6.42 -13.07
C GLU A 111 1.43 5.63 -13.69
N PHE A 112 1.55 4.35 -13.37
CA PHE A 112 2.66 3.50 -13.81
C PHE A 112 2.25 2.45 -14.86
N GLY A 113 0.95 2.38 -15.17
CA GLY A 113 0.40 1.45 -16.13
C GLY A 113 0.21 0.03 -15.57
N GLU A 114 -0.47 -0.79 -16.39
CA GLU A 114 -0.88 -2.17 -16.11
C GLU A 114 -1.90 -2.35 -14.98
N ARG A 115 -2.81 -3.31 -15.18
CA ARG A 115 -3.70 -3.77 -14.10
C ARG A 115 -2.88 -4.64 -13.14
N LEU A 116 -2.73 -4.19 -11.91
CA LEU A 116 -2.04 -4.90 -10.84
C LEU A 116 -2.96 -5.92 -10.19
N ILE A 117 -4.20 -5.53 -9.87
CA ILE A 117 -5.09 -6.36 -9.04
C ILE A 117 -6.51 -6.43 -9.60
N ASP A 118 -7.04 -7.65 -9.63
CA ASP A 118 -8.48 -7.87 -9.78
C ASP A 118 -9.20 -7.83 -8.43
N PHE A 119 -9.86 -6.69 -8.16
CA PHE A 119 -10.70 -6.48 -6.98
C PHE A 119 -12.05 -7.23 -7.02
N SER A 120 -12.32 -8.02 -8.05
CA SER A 120 -13.43 -8.97 -8.10
C SER A 120 -13.01 -10.41 -7.77
N SER A 121 -11.70 -10.66 -7.65
CA SER A 121 -11.13 -12.00 -7.42
C SER A 121 -11.51 -12.59 -6.05
N ALA A 122 -11.43 -13.92 -5.97
CA ALA A 122 -11.61 -14.65 -4.71
C ALA A 122 -10.60 -14.21 -3.64
N ASP A 123 -9.35 -13.93 -4.03
CA ASP A 123 -8.31 -13.49 -3.09
C ASP A 123 -8.64 -12.14 -2.45
N TRP A 124 -9.18 -11.20 -3.23
CA TRP A 124 -9.67 -9.95 -2.66
C TRP A 124 -10.81 -10.18 -1.66
N GLN A 125 -11.74 -11.09 -1.96
CA GLN A 125 -12.82 -11.42 -1.03
C GLN A 125 -12.30 -12.09 0.25
N ASN A 126 -11.29 -12.95 0.13
CA ASN A 126 -10.61 -13.59 1.25
C ASN A 126 -9.89 -12.56 2.12
N PHE A 127 -9.18 -11.60 1.52
CA PHE A 127 -8.57 -10.48 2.24
C PHE A 127 -9.61 -9.67 3.03
N ARG A 128 -10.75 -9.33 2.41
CA ARG A 128 -11.85 -8.65 3.12
C ARG A 128 -12.44 -9.50 4.25
N HIS A 129 -12.44 -10.83 4.10
CA HIS A 129 -12.87 -11.74 5.15
C HIS A 129 -11.90 -11.74 6.33
N ALA A 130 -10.59 -11.83 6.05
CA ALA A 130 -9.55 -11.74 7.07
C ALA A 130 -9.67 -10.45 7.90
N ILE A 131 -10.00 -9.31 7.27
CA ILE A 131 -10.24 -8.05 7.99
C ILE A 131 -11.39 -8.20 9.01
N ARG A 132 -12.48 -8.87 8.63
CA ARG A 132 -13.61 -9.13 9.55
C ARG A 132 -13.18 -10.02 10.71
N ILE A 133 -12.36 -11.04 10.45
CA ILE A 133 -11.79 -11.91 11.49
C ILE A 133 -10.97 -11.08 12.48
N ARG A 134 -10.08 -10.20 12.00
CA ARG A 134 -9.32 -9.30 12.87
C ARG A 134 -10.23 -8.41 13.69
N ASN A 135 -11.17 -7.73 13.05
CA ASN A 135 -12.07 -6.79 13.72
C ASN A 135 -12.86 -7.48 14.84
N ARG A 136 -13.30 -8.72 14.60
CA ARG A 136 -14.00 -9.54 15.58
C ARG A 136 -13.17 -9.79 16.84
N ILE A 137 -11.87 -10.11 16.70
CA ILE A 137 -11.00 -10.41 17.85
C ILE A 137 -10.38 -9.16 18.51
N THR A 138 -10.37 -8.01 17.84
CA THR A 138 -9.89 -6.74 18.41
C THR A 138 -10.99 -5.90 19.03
N HIS A 139 -12.25 -6.13 18.64
CA HIS A 139 -13.43 -5.49 19.22
C HIS A 139 -14.50 -6.53 19.56
N PRO A 140 -14.18 -7.53 20.41
CA PRO A 140 -15.11 -8.61 20.74
C PRO A 140 -16.31 -8.06 21.52
N LYS A 141 -17.50 -8.51 21.18
CA LYS A 141 -18.73 -8.23 21.93
C LYS A 141 -19.11 -9.41 22.82
N THR A 142 -18.62 -10.60 22.49
CA THR A 142 -18.87 -11.86 23.18
C THR A 142 -17.59 -12.69 23.28
N SER A 143 -17.58 -13.71 24.15
CA SER A 143 -16.46 -14.66 24.20
C SER A 143 -16.32 -15.49 22.92
N GLU A 144 -17.42 -15.73 22.20
CA GLU A 144 -17.40 -16.48 20.93
C GLU A 144 -16.67 -15.71 19.83
N ASP A 145 -16.65 -14.37 19.89
CA ASP A 145 -15.89 -13.54 18.96
C ASP A 145 -14.37 -13.82 19.04
N LEU A 146 -13.90 -14.30 20.19
CA LEU A 146 -12.49 -14.63 20.42
C LEU A 146 -12.12 -16.05 19.96
N ASN A 147 -13.10 -16.85 19.55
CA ASN A 147 -12.89 -18.21 19.08
C ASN A 147 -12.57 -18.22 17.59
N LEU A 148 -11.36 -18.64 17.25
CA LEU A 148 -10.86 -18.74 15.89
C LEU A 148 -10.85 -20.19 15.44
N SER A 149 -11.46 -20.47 14.30
CA SER A 149 -11.41 -21.77 13.64
C SER A 149 -10.13 -21.94 12.82
N LYS A 150 -9.79 -23.17 12.41
CA LYS A 150 -8.67 -23.39 11.47
C LYS A 150 -8.89 -22.65 10.15
N LYS A 151 -10.14 -22.58 9.68
CA LYS A 151 -10.50 -21.85 8.46
C LYS A 151 -10.25 -20.34 8.60
N ASP A 152 -10.50 -19.77 9.77
CA ASP A 152 -10.18 -18.36 10.03
C ASP A 152 -8.67 -18.10 9.89
N ILE A 153 -7.86 -19.02 10.40
CA ILE A 153 -6.40 -18.94 10.33
C ILE A 153 -5.90 -19.07 8.89
N GLU A 154 -6.43 -20.02 8.11
CA GLU A 154 -6.05 -20.13 6.68
C GLU A 154 -6.42 -18.88 5.88
N LEU A 155 -7.57 -18.25 6.17
CA LEU A 155 -7.95 -16.99 5.53
C LEU A 155 -6.99 -15.84 5.89
N VAL A 156 -6.56 -15.76 7.15
CA VAL A 156 -5.60 -14.72 7.59
C VAL A 156 -4.21 -14.98 7.03
N ARG A 157 -3.74 -16.23 6.99
CA ARG A 157 -2.48 -16.61 6.35
C ARG A 157 -2.50 -16.28 4.85
N GLY A 158 -3.58 -16.63 4.16
CA GLY A 158 -3.78 -16.29 2.76
C GLY A 158 -3.77 -14.78 2.53
N ALA A 159 -4.45 -14.00 3.38
CA ALA A 159 -4.45 -12.54 3.32
C ALA A 159 -3.04 -11.95 3.50
N LEU A 160 -2.26 -12.46 4.47
CA LEU A 160 -0.88 -12.02 4.70
C LEU A 160 0.00 -12.21 3.47
N LEU A 161 0.01 -13.42 2.92
CA LEU A 161 0.82 -13.76 1.73
C LEU A 161 0.36 -12.99 0.49
N TRP A 162 -0.94 -12.88 0.28
CA TRP A 162 -1.51 -12.14 -0.84
C TRP A 162 -1.16 -10.65 -0.76
N THR A 163 -1.29 -10.02 0.42
CA THR A 163 -0.90 -8.62 0.60
C THR A 163 0.60 -8.43 0.33
N PHE A 164 1.45 -9.28 0.90
CA PHE A 164 2.90 -9.20 0.68
C PHE A 164 3.25 -9.25 -0.81
N ALA A 165 2.75 -10.27 -1.51
CA ALA A 165 3.03 -10.45 -2.94
C ALA A 165 2.60 -9.24 -3.76
N ASN A 166 1.39 -8.72 -3.53
CA ASN A 166 0.86 -7.59 -4.28
C ASN A 166 1.58 -6.27 -3.96
N VAL A 167 1.99 -6.05 -2.71
CA VAL A 167 2.77 -4.87 -2.33
C VAL A 167 4.15 -4.90 -2.98
N VAL A 168 4.84 -6.05 -2.95
CA VAL A 168 6.16 -6.22 -3.58
C VAL A 168 6.07 -6.02 -5.08
N THR A 169 5.20 -6.79 -5.77
CA THR A 169 5.02 -6.68 -7.22
C THR A 169 4.58 -5.27 -7.64
N GLY A 170 3.66 -4.65 -6.89
CA GLY A 170 3.22 -3.28 -7.15
C GLY A 170 4.35 -2.25 -6.98
N SER A 171 5.21 -2.43 -5.98
CA SER A 171 6.37 -1.55 -5.73
C SER A 171 7.43 -1.70 -6.81
N GLU A 172 7.77 -2.95 -7.19
CA GLU A 172 8.75 -3.24 -8.24
C GLU A 172 8.34 -2.63 -9.58
N ARG A 173 7.06 -2.78 -9.96
CA ARG A 173 6.53 -2.20 -11.21
C ARG A 173 6.54 -0.68 -11.20
N ALA A 174 6.12 -0.06 -10.09
CA ALA A 174 6.16 1.40 -9.96
C ALA A 174 7.60 1.93 -10.03
N GLN A 175 8.55 1.25 -9.39
CA GLN A 175 9.97 1.60 -9.43
C GLN A 175 10.54 1.48 -10.85
N LEU A 176 10.23 0.39 -11.56
CA LEU A 176 10.67 0.19 -12.95
C LEU A 176 10.10 1.28 -13.87
N ALA A 177 8.81 1.58 -13.74
CA ALA A 177 8.16 2.63 -14.53
C ALA A 177 8.77 4.02 -14.26
N LEU A 178 9.07 4.34 -12.99
CA LEU A 178 9.77 5.57 -12.64
C LEU A 178 11.18 5.62 -13.23
N THR A 179 11.96 4.53 -13.14
CA THR A 179 13.29 4.46 -13.74
C THR A 179 13.24 4.68 -15.24
N ASN A 180 12.27 4.07 -15.94
CA ASN A 180 12.07 4.29 -17.38
C ASN A 180 11.73 5.75 -17.67
N HIS A 181 10.83 6.36 -16.88
CA HIS A 181 10.45 7.76 -17.03
C HIS A 181 11.64 8.72 -16.85
N VAL A 182 12.46 8.50 -15.82
CA VAL A 182 13.68 9.28 -15.59
C VAL A 182 14.69 9.09 -16.73
N GLY A 183 14.81 7.87 -17.26
CA GLY A 183 15.63 7.58 -18.45
C GLY A 183 15.20 8.41 -19.66
N SER A 184 13.92 8.36 -20.01
CA SER A 184 13.38 9.14 -21.14
C SER A 184 13.54 10.66 -20.95
N MET A 185 13.37 11.17 -19.72
CA MET A 185 13.63 12.59 -19.44
C MET A 185 15.09 12.96 -19.65
N ARG A 186 16.03 12.09 -19.24
CA ARG A 186 17.46 12.34 -19.46
C ARG A 186 17.79 12.36 -20.96
N GLU A 187 17.24 11.45 -21.74
CA GLU A 187 17.42 11.43 -23.19
C GLU A 187 16.97 12.74 -23.84
N VAL A 188 15.78 13.24 -23.48
CA VAL A 188 15.27 14.54 -23.96
C VAL A 188 16.19 15.69 -23.55
N LEU A 189 16.69 15.71 -22.32
CA LEU A 189 17.61 16.74 -21.85
C LEU A 189 18.96 16.70 -22.59
N ASP A 190 19.48 15.51 -22.87
CA ASP A 190 20.73 15.33 -23.62
C ASP A 190 20.56 15.79 -25.09
N GLU A 191 19.43 15.49 -25.72
CA GLU A 191 19.09 15.98 -27.06
C GLU A 191 18.95 17.51 -27.11
N LEU A 192 18.32 18.12 -26.11
CA LEU A 192 18.26 19.58 -25.98
C LEU A 192 19.65 20.18 -25.78
N ALA A 193 20.50 19.58 -24.95
CA ALA A 193 21.85 20.05 -24.68
C ALA A 193 22.76 19.94 -25.91
N THR A 194 22.56 18.93 -26.75
CA THR A 194 23.30 18.74 -28.01
C THR A 194 22.76 19.56 -29.17
N GLY A 195 21.64 20.26 -28.98
CA GLY A 195 21.06 21.13 -29.99
C GLY A 195 20.26 20.40 -31.06
N ASN A 196 19.68 19.23 -30.74
CA ASN A 196 18.84 18.49 -31.68
C ASN A 196 17.69 19.38 -32.20
N PRO A 197 17.62 19.68 -33.51
CA PRO A 197 16.63 20.61 -34.07
C PRO A 197 15.18 20.16 -33.88
N GLU A 198 14.91 18.85 -33.96
CA GLU A 198 13.56 18.29 -33.81
C GLU A 198 13.09 18.41 -32.36
N THR A 199 13.94 18.04 -31.41
CA THR A 199 13.65 18.14 -29.97
C THR A 199 13.48 19.60 -29.53
N ILE A 200 14.29 20.52 -30.06
CA ILE A 200 14.13 21.96 -29.81
C ILE A 200 12.80 22.48 -30.38
N ALA A 201 12.46 22.13 -31.62
CA ALA A 201 11.22 22.56 -32.24
C ALA A 201 10.00 22.03 -31.46
N LEU A 202 10.05 20.77 -31.03
CA LEU A 202 9.02 20.16 -30.18
C LEU A 202 8.92 20.89 -28.83
N TYR A 203 10.04 21.13 -28.14
CA TYR A 203 10.06 21.86 -26.88
C TYR A 203 9.46 23.28 -27.01
N GLN A 204 9.81 24.00 -28.08
CA GLN A 204 9.24 25.32 -28.36
C GLN A 204 7.74 25.28 -28.67
N SER A 205 7.26 24.24 -29.37
CA SER A 205 5.82 24.04 -29.62
C SER A 205 5.04 23.83 -28.32
N VAL A 206 5.57 23.02 -27.40
CA VAL A 206 4.97 22.78 -26.08
C VAL A 206 4.94 24.06 -25.25
N LEU A 207 6.03 24.85 -25.24
CA LEU A 207 6.08 26.13 -24.52
C LEU A 207 5.12 27.18 -25.08
N SER A 208 4.91 27.20 -26.40
CA SER A 208 4.02 28.16 -27.06
C SER A 208 2.54 27.77 -26.99
N GLY A 209 2.21 26.57 -26.48
CA GLY A 209 0.83 26.09 -26.34
C GLY A 209 0.14 25.80 -27.68
N VAL A 210 0.90 25.70 -28.77
CA VAL A 210 0.42 25.34 -30.10
C VAL A 210 0.56 23.82 -30.24
N SER A 211 -0.43 23.09 -29.72
CA SER A 211 -0.58 21.64 -29.95
C SER A 211 -1.43 21.36 -31.18
#